data_AF-A0A1E3L1D2-F1
#
_entry.id   AF-A0A1E3L1D2-F1
#
_cell.length_a   1.000
_cell.length_b   1.000
_cell.length_c   1.000
_cell.angle_alpha   90.00
_cell.angle_beta   90.00
_cell.angle_gamma   90.00
#
_symmetry.space_group_name_H-M   'P 1'
#
loop_
_entity.id
_entity.type
_entity.pdbx_description
1 polymer ?
#
loop_
_entity_poly.entity_id
_entity_poly.type
_entity_poly.pdbx_seq_one_letter_code
_entity_poly.pdbx_strand_id
1 'polypeptide(L)'
;MYDARTIIEHNFKGSEGSFIHDLHEKNIFNIAAFKEYVDAVTQLTEQSQDYPTLERSLMDQVFFTYSYILKSVIWHLDMNDHSSIENMSDEQLAEMVERLEMVVRTFIQGSAK
;
A
#
# COMPACT_ATOMS: atom_id res chain seq x y z
N MET A 1 -11.59 -10.85 10.40
CA MET A 1 -10.47 -9.92 10.15
C MET A 1 -9.29 -10.77 9.71
N TYR A 2 -8.74 -10.49 8.53
CA TYR A 2 -7.60 -11.25 8.00
C TYR A 2 -6.33 -10.93 8.78
N ASP A 3 -5.34 -11.83 8.77
CA ASP A 3 -4.01 -11.51 9.27
C ASP A 3 -3.25 -10.60 8.30
N ALA A 4 -2.16 -10.00 8.78
CA ALA A 4 -1.38 -9.03 8.02
C ALA A 4 -0.80 -9.60 6.72
N ARG A 5 -0.33 -10.86 6.72
CA ARG A 5 0.22 -11.49 5.49
C ARG A 5 -0.86 -11.68 4.44
N THR A 6 -2.04 -12.12 4.86
CA THR A 6 -3.21 -12.30 3.99
C THR A 6 -3.64 -10.95 3.37
N ILE A 7 -3.61 -9.85 4.15
CA ILE A 7 -3.90 -8.51 3.64
C ILE A 7 -2.89 -8.10 2.55
N ILE A 8 -1.60 -8.33 2.75
CA ILE A 8 -0.57 -8.04 1.74
C ILE A 8 -0.78 -8.89 0.50
N GLU A 9 -1.02 -10.19 0.66
CA GLU A 9 -1.24 -11.10 -0.46
C GLU A 9 -2.49 -10.73 -1.28
N HIS A 10 -3.58 -10.35 -0.61
CA HIS A 10 -4.80 -9.88 -1.26
C HIS A 10 -4.56 -8.63 -2.11
N ASN A 11 -3.79 -7.66 -1.59
CA ASN A 11 -3.41 -6.47 -2.33
C ASN A 11 -2.47 -6.80 -3.48
N PHE A 12 -1.48 -7.67 -3.27
CA PHE A 12 -0.57 -8.11 -4.32
C PHE A 12 -1.30 -8.79 -5.49
N LYS A 13 -2.34 -9.59 -5.18
CA LYS A 13 -3.18 -10.25 -6.18
C LYS A 13 -4.24 -9.33 -6.80
N GLY A 14 -4.43 -8.11 -6.30
CA GLY A 14 -5.54 -7.25 -6.72
C GLY A 14 -6.91 -7.89 -6.47
N SER A 15 -7.04 -8.69 -5.40
CA SER A 15 -8.29 -9.40 -5.11
C SER A 15 -9.41 -8.44 -4.74
N GLU A 16 -10.66 -8.79 -5.07
CA GLU A 16 -11.83 -7.98 -4.72
C GLU A 16 -11.85 -7.64 -3.23
N GLY A 17 -12.10 -6.38 -2.92
CA GLY A 17 -12.07 -5.84 -1.55
C GLY A 17 -10.67 -5.44 -1.05
N SER A 18 -9.61 -5.63 -1.83
CA SER A 18 -8.30 -5.04 -1.54
C SER A 18 -8.21 -3.58 -1.97
N PHE A 19 -7.28 -2.82 -1.38
CA PHE A 19 -7.05 -1.43 -1.78
C PHE A 19 -6.58 -1.33 -3.23
N ILE A 20 -5.69 -2.24 -3.65
CA ILE A 20 -5.21 -2.30 -5.04
C ILE A 20 -6.36 -2.56 -6.03
N HIS A 21 -7.32 -3.41 -5.67
CA HIS A 21 -8.50 -3.63 -6.49
C HIS A 21 -9.35 -2.36 -6.62
N ASP A 22 -9.60 -1.65 -5.51
CA ASP A 22 -10.37 -0.40 -5.56
C ASP A 22 -9.65 0.68 -6.40
N LEU A 23 -8.32 0.74 -6.35
CA LEU A 23 -7.54 1.62 -7.23
C LEU A 23 -7.62 1.20 -8.71
N HIS A 24 -7.39 -0.07 -9.04
CA HIS A 24 -7.29 -0.55 -10.42
C HIS A 24 -8.65 -0.63 -11.13
N GLU A 25 -9.65 -1.23 -10.48
CA GLU A 25 -10.93 -1.55 -11.12
C GLU A 25 -11.96 -0.43 -10.97
N LYS A 26 -11.84 0.37 -9.91
CA LYS A 26 -12.85 1.38 -9.55
C LYS A 26 -12.33 2.81 -9.56
N ASN A 27 -11.03 3.02 -9.71
CA ASN A 27 -10.38 4.32 -9.58
C ASN A 27 -10.77 5.07 -8.29
N ILE A 28 -10.95 4.35 -7.17
CA ILE A 28 -11.36 4.94 -5.89
C ILE A 28 -10.23 4.83 -4.88
N PHE A 29 -9.91 5.94 -4.20
CA PHE A 29 -9.08 5.87 -3.01
C PHE A 29 -9.91 5.42 -1.80
N ASN A 30 -10.00 4.11 -1.58
CA ASN A 30 -10.67 3.58 -0.40
C ASN A 30 -9.79 3.75 0.85
N ILE A 31 -10.04 4.80 1.63
CA ILE A 31 -9.29 5.14 2.85
C ILE A 31 -9.28 3.99 3.86
N ALA A 32 -10.38 3.25 3.99
CA ALA A 32 -10.47 2.15 4.94
C ALA A 32 -9.55 0.98 4.54
N ALA A 33 -9.59 0.59 3.26
CA ALA A 33 -8.72 -0.45 2.72
C ALA A 33 -7.24 -0.03 2.72
N PHE A 34 -6.96 1.24 2.42
CA PHE A 34 -5.61 1.81 2.54
C PHE A 34 -5.08 1.72 3.97
N LYS A 35 -5.91 2.11 4.96
CA LYS A 35 -5.53 2.00 6.37
C LYS A 35 -5.26 0.56 6.78
N GLU A 36 -6.12 -0.38 6.37
CA GLU A 36 -5.91 -1.81 6.64
C GLU A 36 -4.59 -2.32 6.04
N TYR A 37 -4.27 -1.92 4.81
CA TYR A 37 -2.98 -2.23 4.18
C TYR A 37 -1.79 -1.64 4.96
N VAL A 38 -1.84 -0.37 5.34
CA VAL A 38 -0.79 0.31 6.12
C VAL A 38 -0.59 -0.34 7.50
N ASP A 39 -1.69 -0.66 8.18
CA ASP A 39 -1.67 -1.33 9.47
C ASP A 39 -1.05 -2.74 9.33
N ALA A 40 -1.33 -3.46 8.24
CA ALA A 40 -0.72 -4.76 7.94
C ALA A 40 0.80 -4.67 7.72
N VAL A 41 1.29 -3.70 6.92
CA VAL A 41 2.75 -3.49 6.74
C VAL A 41 3.43 -3.15 8.07
N THR A 42 2.78 -2.35 8.90
CA THR A 42 3.28 -1.97 10.24
C THR A 42 3.38 -3.20 11.15
N GLN A 43 2.33 -4.01 11.24
CA GLN A 43 2.33 -5.25 12.04
C GLN A 43 3.41 -6.22 11.60
N LEU A 44 3.62 -6.38 10.28
CA LEU A 44 4.69 -7.24 9.76
C LEU A 44 6.09 -6.72 10.12
N THR A 45 6.25 -5.40 10.18
CA THR A 45 7.50 -4.78 10.64
C THR A 45 7.77 -5.14 12.10
N GLU A 46 6.77 -5.01 12.98
CA GLU A 46 6.89 -5.36 14.40
C GLU A 46 7.21 -6.84 14.59
N GLN A 47 6.52 -7.73 13.87
CA GLN A 47 6.76 -9.18 13.92
C GLN A 47 8.16 -9.58 13.42
N SER A 48 8.75 -8.79 12.53
CA SER A 48 10.09 -9.04 12.00
C SER A 48 11.22 -8.64 12.95
N GLN A 49 10.93 -7.89 14.02
CA GLN A 49 11.95 -7.50 15.01
C GLN A 49 12.52 -8.71 15.77
N ASP A 50 11.67 -9.71 16.01
CA ASP A 50 12.08 -10.96 16.67
C ASP A 50 12.77 -11.95 15.72
N TYR A 51 12.66 -11.73 14.40
CA TYR A 51 13.17 -12.62 13.35
C TYR A 51 13.80 -11.79 12.22
N PRO A 52 15.10 -11.50 12.28
CA PRO A 52 15.75 -10.47 11.44
C PRO A 52 15.83 -10.81 9.95
N THR A 53 15.31 -11.96 9.51
CA THR A 53 15.31 -12.36 8.10
C THR A 53 13.90 -12.30 7.55
N LEU A 54 13.58 -11.19 6.89
CA LEU A 54 12.33 -11.05 6.16
C LEU A 54 12.32 -12.00 4.95
N GLU A 55 11.18 -12.65 4.71
CA GLU A 55 11.00 -13.45 3.50
C GLU A 55 11.07 -12.55 2.25
N ARG A 56 11.93 -12.91 1.30
CA ARG A 56 12.10 -12.14 0.06
C ARG A 56 10.79 -11.99 -0.73
N SER A 57 9.94 -13.02 -0.70
CA SER A 57 8.60 -13.00 -1.30
C SER A 57 7.73 -11.90 -0.70
N LEU A 58 7.75 -11.75 0.63
CA LEU A 58 6.96 -10.72 1.31
C LEU A 58 7.49 -9.31 0.98
N MET A 59 8.81 -9.13 0.92
CA MET A 59 9.42 -7.87 0.46
C MET A 59 8.98 -7.50 -0.95
N ASP A 60 8.99 -8.46 -1.86
CA ASP A 60 8.56 -8.27 -3.26
C ASP A 60 7.09 -7.86 -3.34
N GLN A 61 6.21 -8.53 -2.58
CA GLN A 61 4.78 -8.18 -2.54
C GLN A 61 4.55 -6.75 -2.07
N VAL A 62 5.17 -6.34 -0.94
CA VAL A 62 5.05 -4.98 -0.41
C VAL A 62 5.63 -3.94 -1.37
N PHE A 63 6.77 -4.24 -2.00
CA PHE A 63 7.38 -3.34 -2.98
C PHE A 63 6.51 -3.19 -4.24
N PHE A 64 5.92 -4.29 -4.72
CA PHE A 64 5.03 -4.28 -5.87
C PHE A 64 3.81 -3.40 -5.62
N THR A 65 3.11 -3.61 -4.49
CA THR A 65 1.93 -2.83 -4.12
C THR A 65 2.27 -1.37 -3.88
N TYR A 66 3.39 -1.09 -3.20
CA TYR A 66 3.93 0.27 -3.07
C TYR A 66 4.13 0.95 -4.42
N SER A 67 4.83 0.29 -5.35
CA SER A 67 5.09 0.84 -6.69
C SER A 67 3.80 1.07 -7.46
N TYR A 68 2.83 0.16 -7.35
CA TYR A 68 1.54 0.29 -8.02
C TYR A 68 0.74 1.50 -7.51
N ILE A 69 0.71 1.72 -6.20
CA ILE A 69 0.02 2.86 -5.59
C ILE A 69 0.64 4.17 -6.10
N LEU A 70 1.98 4.27 -6.10
CA LEU A 70 2.66 5.46 -6.64
C LEU A 70 2.35 5.71 -8.12
N LYS A 71 2.33 4.66 -8.95
CA LYS A 71 1.95 4.79 -10.36
C LYS A 71 0.53 5.30 -10.51
N SER A 72 -0.40 4.79 -9.71
CA SER A 72 -1.81 5.21 -9.73
C SER A 72 -1.95 6.69 -9.39
N VAL A 73 -1.18 7.18 -8.41
CA VAL A 73 -1.13 8.61 -8.07
C VAL A 73 -0.51 9.43 -9.20
N ILE A 74 0.59 8.96 -9.81
CA ILE A 74 1.22 9.64 -10.95
C ILE A 74 0.24 9.75 -12.13
N TRP A 75 -0.48 8.68 -12.44
CA TRP A 75 -1.50 8.66 -13.49
C TRP A 75 -2.64 9.63 -13.20
N HIS A 76 -3.11 9.70 -11.95
CA HIS A 76 -4.11 10.70 -11.54
C HIS A 76 -3.66 12.16 -11.74
N LEU A 77 -2.36 12.43 -11.55
CA LEU A 77 -1.80 13.78 -11.67
C LEU A 77 -1.39 14.15 -13.11
N ASP A 78 -1.34 13.20 -14.05
CA ASP A 78 -1.02 13.48 -15.44
C ASP A 78 -2.26 14.05 -16.15
N MET A 79 -2.18 15.32 -16.55
CA MET A 79 -3.26 16.03 -17.26
C MET A 79 -3.66 15.38 -18.60
N ASN A 80 -2.85 14.46 -19.14
CA ASN A 80 -3.16 13.73 -20.38
C ASN A 80 -3.67 12.31 -20.11
N ASP A 81 -3.62 11.85 -18.88
CA ASP A 81 -4.19 10.57 -18.49
C ASP A 81 -5.67 10.78 -18.10
N HIS A 82 -6.53 9.88 -18.55
CA HIS A 82 -7.95 9.91 -18.20
C HIS A 82 -8.22 9.21 -16.86
N SER A 83 -7.17 8.66 -16.22
CA SER A 83 -7.22 8.14 -14.87
C SER A 83 -7.48 9.27 -13.87
N SER A 84 -8.56 9.18 -13.11
CA SER A 84 -8.84 10.08 -12.00
C SER A 84 -9.25 9.26 -10.78
N ILE A 85 -8.44 9.35 -9.73
CA ILE A 85 -8.74 8.79 -8.42
C ILE A 85 -9.84 9.63 -7.77
N GLU A 86 -10.97 9.00 -7.52
CA GLU A 86 -12.11 9.60 -6.85
C GLU A 86 -11.97 9.56 -5.32
N ASN A 87 -12.74 10.41 -4.65
CA ASN A 87 -12.89 10.51 -3.18
C ASN A 87 -11.67 11.04 -2.41
N MET A 88 -10.75 11.74 -3.07
CA MET A 88 -9.60 12.35 -2.41
C MET A 88 -9.13 13.62 -3.15
N SER A 89 -8.68 14.64 -2.41
CA SER A 89 -7.98 15.79 -3.02
C SER A 89 -6.50 15.48 -3.27
N ASP A 90 -5.85 16.25 -4.12
CA ASP A 90 -4.43 16.07 -4.44
C ASP A 90 -3.54 16.26 -3.20
N GLU A 91 -3.90 17.17 -2.29
CA GLU A 91 -3.18 17.34 -1.01
C GLU A 91 -3.29 16.10 -0.12
N GLN A 92 -4.48 15.51 -0.03
CA GLN A 92 -4.70 14.29 0.73
C GLN A 92 -3.94 13.11 0.10
N LEU A 93 -3.90 13.01 -1.22
CA LEU A 93 -3.10 12.00 -1.92
C LEU A 93 -1.61 12.15 -1.60
N ALA A 94 -1.09 13.38 -1.58
CA ALA A 94 0.30 13.65 -1.21
C ALA A 94 0.61 13.19 0.22
N GLU A 95 -0.26 13.52 1.20
CA GLU A 95 -0.11 13.06 2.58
C GLU A 95 -0.11 11.52 2.69
N MET A 96 -0.95 10.84 1.91
CA MET A 96 -1.01 9.37 1.91
C MET A 96 0.24 8.75 1.28
N VAL A 97 0.81 9.37 0.24
CA VAL A 97 2.09 8.95 -0.35
C VAL A 97 3.23 9.06 0.67
N GLU A 98 3.31 10.17 1.41
CA GLU A 98 4.32 10.34 2.46
C GLU A 98 4.19 9.28 3.56
N ARG A 99 2.95 9.02 4.01
CA ARG A 99 2.68 7.98 5.00
C ARG A 99 3.06 6.60 4.50
N LEU A 100 2.75 6.30 3.24
CA LEU A 100 3.07 5.02 2.62
C LEU A 100 4.59 4.84 2.49
N GLU A 101 5.33 5.86 2.04
CA GLU A 101 6.79 5.81 1.97
C GLU A 101 7.40 5.51 3.33
N MET A 102 6.96 6.23 4.37
CA MET A 102 7.44 6.04 5.74
C MET A 102 7.30 4.57 6.16
N VAL A 103 6.09 4.02 6.06
CA VAL A 103 5.77 2.67 6.55
C VAL A 103 6.51 1.60 5.76
N VAL A 104 6.61 1.74 4.43
CA VAL A 104 7.36 0.79 3.58
C VAL A 104 8.86 0.85 3.87
N ARG A 105 9.43 2.03 4.11
CA ARG A 105 10.84 2.16 4.49
C ARG A 105 11.12 1.50 5.84
N THR A 106 10.28 1.75 6.83
CA THR A 106 10.37 1.15 8.16
C THR A 106 10.31 -0.38 8.08
N PHE A 107 9.41 -0.91 7.25
CA PHE A 107 9.31 -2.34 6.97
C PHE A 107 10.59 -2.92 6.36
N ILE A 108 11.15 -2.29 5.32
CA ILE A 108 12.39 -2.75 4.67
C ILE A 108 13.58 -2.68 5.63
N GLN A 109 13.63 -1.67 6.50
CA GLN A 109 14.68 -1.48 7.49
C GLN A 109 14.54 -2.38 8.72
N GLY A 110 13.38 -3.03 8.92
CA GLY A 110 13.10 -3.86 10.09
C GLY A 110 13.13 -3.11 11.43
N SER A 111 12.93 -1.78 11.43
CA SER A 111 12.97 -0.97 12.64
C SER A 111 11.87 0.08 12.65
N ALA A 112 10.96 -0.03 13.63
CA ALA A 112 10.03 1.03 13.97
C ALA A 112 10.84 2.19 14.55
N LYS A 113 10.77 3.38 13.93
CA LYS A 113 11.33 4.60 14.52
C LYS A 113 10.41 5.14 15.59
#